data_AF-A0A3E0X0G9-F1
#
_entry.id   AF-A0A3E0X0G9-F1
#
_cell.length_a   1.000
_cell.length_b   1.000
_cell.length_c   1.000
_cell.angle_alpha   90.00
_cell.angle_beta   90.00
_cell.angle_gamma   90.00
#
_symmetry.space_group_name_H-M   'P 1'
#
loop_
_entity.id
_entity.type
_entity.pdbx_description
1 polymer ?
#
loop_
_entity_poly.entity_id
_entity_poly.type
_entity_poly.pdbx_seq_one_letter_code
_entity_poly.pdbx_strand_id
1 'polypeptide(L)'
;MELGHGSYEATVNTLAQAVKGRRYIAGDKFTAADIYLGSQIGWGLQCGTLEKRPEFVDYWHGLKGRPANKRAEAFTEKVGAQQAWADN
;
A
#
# COMPACT_ATOMS: atom_id res chain seq x y z
N MET A 1 4.04 -23.50 16.37
CA MET A 1 5.32 -22.75 16.28
C MET A 1 4.93 -21.29 16.45
N GLU A 2 4.79 -20.83 17.69
CA GLU A 2 4.31 -19.48 17.99
C GLU A 2 5.49 -18.52 17.94
N LEU A 3 5.43 -17.60 16.97
CA LEU A 3 6.38 -16.50 16.85
C LEU A 3 5.99 -15.44 17.88
N GLY A 4 6.93 -15.07 18.75
CA GLY A 4 6.78 -14.10 19.84
C GLY A 4 6.57 -12.65 19.41
N HIS A 5 5.62 -12.40 18.52
CA HIS A 5 4.90 -11.14 18.38
C HIS A 5 3.44 -11.50 18.60
N GLY A 6 2.83 -11.05 19.70
CA GLY A 6 1.46 -11.46 20.04
C GLY A 6 0.50 -11.22 18.87
N SER A 7 0.02 -12.28 18.22
CA SER A 7 -0.93 -12.31 17.09
C SER A 7 -0.62 -11.42 15.86
N TYR A 8 -0.71 -12.01 14.66
CA TYR A 8 -0.82 -11.26 13.40
C TYR A 8 -1.91 -10.17 13.47
N GLU A 9 -3.02 -10.46 14.14
CA GLU A 9 -4.10 -9.50 14.35
C GLU A 9 -3.66 -8.30 15.18
N ALA A 10 -2.77 -8.46 16.16
CA ALA A 10 -2.30 -7.32 16.95
C ALA A 10 -1.45 -6.39 16.09
N THR A 11 -0.56 -6.93 15.26
CA THR A 11 0.23 -6.13 14.30
C THR A 11 -0.69 -5.38 13.34
N VAL A 12 -1.71 -6.04 12.79
CA VAL A 12 -2.69 -5.42 11.89
C VAL A 12 -3.52 -4.37 12.63
N ASN A 13 -3.93 -4.64 13.87
CA ASN A 13 -4.66 -3.69 14.72
C ASN A 13 -3.82 -2.44 15.02
N THR A 14 -2.57 -2.60 15.42
CA THR A 14 -1.65 -1.48 15.68
C THR A 14 -1.40 -0.69 14.40
N LEU A 15 -1.24 -1.37 13.26
CA LEU A 15 -1.06 -0.70 11.99
C LEU A 15 -2.31 0.10 11.59
N ALA A 16 -3.50 -0.48 11.75
CA ALA A 16 -4.77 0.21 11.51
C ALA A 16 -4.90 1.47 12.38
N GLN A 17 -4.54 1.39 13.65
CA GLN A 17 -4.50 2.56 14.55
C GLN A 17 -3.47 3.60 14.10
N ALA A 18 -2.32 3.17 13.60
CA ALA A 18 -1.28 4.09 13.12
C ALA A 18 -1.68 4.84 11.85
N VAL A 19 -2.41 4.20 10.92
CA VAL A 19 -2.88 4.85 9.68
C VAL A 19 -4.19 5.61 9.86
N LYS A 20 -4.97 5.31 10.90
CA LYS A 20 -6.27 5.92 11.14
C LYS A 20 -6.17 7.44 11.22
N GLY A 21 -6.86 8.12 10.30
CA GLY A 21 -6.90 9.59 10.23
C GLY A 21 -5.58 10.24 9.79
N ARG A 22 -4.56 9.47 9.42
CA ARG A 22 -3.29 10.00 8.92
C ARG A 22 -3.25 9.99 7.40
N ARG A 23 -2.74 11.07 6.83
CA ARG A 23 -2.52 11.17 5.38
C ARG A 23 -1.27 10.41 4.93
N TYR A 24 -0.26 10.31 5.81
CA TYR A 24 0.99 9.58 5.61
C TYR A 24 1.39 8.85 6.90
N ILE A 25 1.99 7.67 6.80
CA ILE A 25 2.40 6.86 7.96
C ILE A 25 3.46 7.60 8.80
N ALA A 26 4.34 8.35 8.13
CA ALA A 26 5.42 9.13 8.74
C ALA A 26 4.98 10.51 9.26
N GLY A 27 3.68 10.78 9.34
CA GLY A 27 3.14 12.07 9.81
C GLY A 27 2.81 13.01 8.66
N ASP A 28 3.49 14.15 8.58
CA ASP A 28 3.13 15.23 7.63
C ASP A 28 3.82 15.13 6.26
N LYS A 29 4.81 14.24 6.13
CA LYS A 29 5.59 14.09 4.89
C LYS A 29 5.36 12.73 4.27
N PHE A 30 5.29 12.72 2.94
CA PHE A 30 5.35 11.49 2.17
C PHE A 30 6.77 10.95 2.10
N THR A 31 6.92 9.66 2.36
CA THR A 31 8.21 8.99 2.49
C THR A 31 8.22 7.62 1.78
N ALA A 32 9.38 6.97 1.74
CA ALA A 32 9.50 5.60 1.24
C ALA A 32 8.61 4.61 2.00
N ALA A 33 8.33 4.87 3.29
CA ALA A 33 7.42 4.05 4.09
C ALA A 33 6.01 4.04 3.48
N ASP A 34 5.50 5.17 3.01
CA ASP A 34 4.19 5.27 2.37
C ASP A 34 4.12 4.53 1.02
N ILE A 35 5.23 4.49 0.28
CA ILE A 35 5.34 3.70 -0.97
C ILE A 35 5.21 2.21 -0.65
N TYR A 36 6.02 1.74 0.30
CA TYR A 36 6.07 0.33 0.68
C TYR A 36 4.73 -0.13 1.28
N LEU A 37 4.23 0.59 2.29
CA LEU A 37 2.94 0.29 2.92
C LEU A 37 1.76 0.44 1.96
N GLY A 38 1.77 1.46 1.11
CA GLY A 38 0.74 1.64 0.09
C GLY A 38 0.67 0.42 -0.84
N SER A 39 1.82 -0.05 -1.33
CA SER A 39 1.88 -1.25 -2.18
C SER A 39 1.43 -2.52 -1.45
N GLN A 40 1.90 -2.72 -0.21
CA GLN A 40 1.55 -3.89 0.60
C GLN A 40 0.05 -3.93 0.94
N ILE A 41 -0.53 -2.79 1.32
CA ILE A 41 -1.97 -2.67 1.64
C ILE A 41 -2.79 -2.82 0.36
N GLY A 42 -2.41 -2.14 -0.73
CA GLY A 42 -3.11 -2.23 -2.01
C GLY A 42 -3.17 -3.66 -2.54
N TRP A 43 -2.04 -4.36 -2.53
CA TRP A 43 -1.96 -5.78 -2.90
C TRP A 43 -2.76 -6.66 -1.92
N GLY A 44 -2.64 -6.43 -0.61
CA GLY A 44 -3.36 -7.19 0.41
C GLY A 44 -4.88 -7.06 0.30
N LEU A 45 -5.38 -5.87 -0.03
CA LEU A 45 -6.81 -5.61 -0.28
C LEU A 45 -7.30 -6.24 -1.59
N GLN A 46 -6.46 -6.28 -2.63
CA GLN A 46 -6.78 -6.93 -3.92
C GLN A 46 -6.76 -8.46 -3.82
N CYS A 47 -5.75 -9.03 -3.16
CA CYS A 47 -5.62 -10.47 -2.98
C CYS A 47 -6.48 -11.03 -1.84
N GLY A 48 -7.11 -10.17 -1.03
CA GLY A 48 -7.96 -10.58 0.09
C GLY A 48 -7.18 -11.20 1.27
N THR A 49 -5.85 -11.05 1.28
CA THR A 49 -4.97 -11.51 2.37
C THR A 49 -4.98 -10.53 3.55
N LEU A 50 -5.41 -9.28 3.32
CA LEU A 50 -5.60 -8.28 4.35
C LEU A 50 -7.10 -8.04 4.57
N GLU A 51 -7.52 -8.03 5.83
CA GLU A 51 -8.88 -7.68 6.22
C GLU A 51 -9.24 -6.29 5.68
N LYS A 52 -10.39 -6.18 5.01
CA LYS A 52 -10.88 -4.93 4.42
C LYS A 52 -11.40 -4.00 5.51
N ARG A 53 -10.48 -3.31 6.18
CA ARG A 53 -10.79 -2.30 7.18
C ARG A 53 -10.89 -0.91 6.56
N PRO A 54 -11.82 -0.06 7.03
CA PRO A 54 -12.02 1.27 6.46
C PRO A 54 -10.74 2.11 6.54
N GLU A 55 -9.93 1.97 7.59
CA GLU A 55 -8.69 2.73 7.73
C GLU A 55 -7.67 2.41 6.62
N PHE A 56 -7.56 1.15 6.22
CA PHE A 56 -6.67 0.71 5.14
C PHE A 56 -7.19 1.13 3.78
N VAL A 57 -8.51 1.07 3.58
CA VAL A 57 -9.16 1.52 2.36
C VAL A 57 -8.95 3.02 2.18
N ASP A 58 -9.23 3.82 3.20
CA ASP A 58 -9.06 5.28 3.16
C ASP A 58 -7.60 5.68 2.91
N TYR A 59 -6.66 5.03 3.61
CA TYR A 59 -5.22 5.25 3.43
C TYR A 59 -4.77 4.90 2.00
N TRP A 60 -5.18 3.74 1.48
CA TRP A 60 -4.86 3.32 0.12
C TRP A 60 -5.48 4.25 -0.93
N HIS A 61 -6.74 4.66 -0.78
CA HIS A 61 -7.39 5.60 -1.68
C HIS A 61 -6.67 6.96 -1.70
N GLY A 62 -6.24 7.44 -0.53
CA GLY A 62 -5.44 8.66 -0.40
C GLY A 62 -4.11 8.58 -1.16
N LEU A 63 -3.43 7.43 -1.10
CA LEU A 63 -2.17 7.20 -1.82
C LEU A 63 -2.36 6.99 -3.32
N LYS A 64 -3.39 6.23 -3.72
CA LYS A 64 -3.74 5.96 -5.13
C LYS A 64 -4.19 7.23 -5.85
N GLY A 65 -4.89 8.13 -5.16
CA GLY A 65 -5.35 9.39 -5.72
C GLY A 65 -4.24 10.40 -6.05
N ARG A 66 -3.00 10.19 -5.59
CA ARG A 66 -1.92 11.17 -5.78
C ARG A 66 -1.45 11.23 -7.25
N PRO A 67 -1.19 12.42 -7.79
CA PRO A 67 -0.69 12.57 -9.16
C PRO A 67 0.68 11.90 -9.36
N ALA A 68 1.50 11.79 -8.31
CA ALA A 68 2.75 11.04 -8.37
C ALA A 68 2.52 9.52 -8.58
N ASN A 69 1.47 8.96 -7.99
CA ASN A 69 1.10 7.56 -8.19
C ASN A 69 0.60 7.35 -9.63
N LYS A 70 -0.31 8.20 -10.11
CA LYS A 70 -0.77 8.17 -11.51
C LYS A 70 0.37 8.29 -12.53
N ARG A 71 1.40 9.11 -12.25
CA ARG A 71 2.60 9.19 -13.10
C ARG A 71 3.41 7.89 -13.07
N ALA A 72 3.53 7.26 -11.91
CA ALA A 72 4.20 5.96 -11.79
C ALA A 72 3.42 4.86 -12.51
N GLU A 73 2.09 4.80 -12.38
CA GLU A 73 1.22 3.88 -13.12
C GLU A 73 1.38 4.07 -14.64
N ALA A 74 1.31 5.31 -15.13
CA ALA A 74 1.51 5.61 -16.55
C ALA A 74 2.93 5.25 -17.04
N PHE A 75 3.95 5.39 -16.20
CA PHE A 75 5.31 4.93 -16.51
C PHE A 75 5.39 3.41 -16.55
N THR A 76 4.81 2.71 -15.58
CA THR A 76 4.74 1.25 -15.55
C THR A 76 3.99 0.69 -16.75
N GLU A 77 2.89 1.31 -17.17
CA GLU A 77 2.17 0.96 -18.41
C GLU A 77 3.07 1.16 -19.64
N LYS A 78 3.75 2.30 -19.72
CA LYS A 78 4.66 2.62 -20.83
C LYS A 78 5.84 1.66 -20.92
N VAL A 79 6.43 1.29 -19.77
CA VAL A 79 7.57 0.36 -19.71
C VAL A 79 7.13 -1.09 -19.89
N GLY A 80 6.00 -1.51 -19.30
CA GLY A 80 5.42 -2.83 -19.49
C GLY A 80 5.05 -3.11 -20.95
N ALA A 81 4.52 -2.10 -21.65
CA ALA A 81 4.31 -2.15 -23.10
C ALA A 81 5.64 -2.21 -23.87
N GLN A 82 6.71 -1.58 -23.36
CA GLN A 82 8.06 -1.65 -23.92
C GLN A 82 8.80 -2.95 -23.62
N GLN A 83 8.34 -3.77 -22.68
CA GLN A 83 8.97 -5.05 -22.37
C GLN A 83 8.27 -6.21 -23.09
N ALA A 84 6.96 -6.11 -23.31
CA ALA A 84 6.19 -7.10 -24.07
C ALA A 84 6.55 -7.18 -25.58
N TRP A 85 7.23 -6.17 -26.15
CA TRP A 85 7.72 -6.22 -27.55
C TRP A 85 9.19 -6.65 -27.67
N ALA A 86 9.95 -6.66 -26.57
CA ALA A 86 11.37 -7.06 -26.57
C ALA A 86 11.55 -8.57 -26.45
N ASP A 87 10.51 -9.28 -25.98
CA ASP A 87 10.48 -10.73 -25.77
C ASP A 87 9.76 -11.50 -26.91
N ASN A 88 9.53 -10.88 -28.09
CA ASN A 88 8.88 -11.53 -29.25
C ASN A 88 9.68 -11.43 -30.54
#